data_AF-A0A3Q8DEE4-F1
#
_entry.id   AF-A0A3Q8DEE4-F1
#
_cell.length_a   1.000
_cell.length_b   1.000
_cell.length_c   1.000
_cell.angle_alpha   90.00
_cell.angle_beta   90.00
_cell.angle_gamma   90.00
#
_symmetry.space_group_name_H-M   'P 1'
#
loop_
_entity.id
_entity.type
_entity.pdbx_description
1 polymer ?
#
loop_
_entity_poly.entity_id
_entity_poly.type
_entity_poly.pdbx_seq_one_letter_code
_entity_poly.pdbx_strand_id
1 'polypeptide(L)'
;MKTEMGVKVDVDVKRIKTCIKVCDRFTAEVIDSDGNTVRSIEDEYVPDCFPGTHYGDYLELDIDIETGQILNWKKPTPEQLSQLLGEEGE
;
A
#
# COMPACT_ATOMS: atom_id res chain seq x y z
N MET A 1 -18.71 45.54 -7.66
CA MET A 1 -18.09 44.41 -6.95
C MET A 1 -17.75 43.36 -7.99
N LYS A 2 -16.52 42.81 -7.97
CA LYS A 2 -16.01 41.89 -8.99
C LYS A 2 -16.64 40.50 -8.81
N THR A 3 -16.95 39.87 -9.93
CA THR A 3 -17.45 38.49 -10.02
C THR A 3 -16.32 37.58 -10.46
N GLU A 4 -16.22 36.40 -9.85
CA GLU A 4 -15.29 35.35 -10.25
C GLU A 4 -15.91 34.49 -11.35
N MET A 5 -15.19 34.34 -12.46
CA MET A 5 -15.55 33.48 -13.58
C MET A 5 -14.78 32.17 -13.40
N GLY A 6 -15.43 31.14 -12.88
CA GLY A 6 -14.83 29.81 -12.75
C GLY A 6 -14.77 29.13 -14.12
N VAL A 7 -13.56 28.97 -14.67
CA VAL A 7 -13.34 28.17 -15.88
C VAL A 7 -13.45 26.70 -15.48
N LYS A 8 -14.41 25.98 -16.09
CA LYS A 8 -14.47 24.52 -16.01
C LYS A 8 -13.43 23.95 -16.98
N VAL A 9 -12.53 23.13 -16.46
CA VAL A 9 -11.52 22.42 -17.24
C VAL A 9 -11.78 20.92 -17.09
N ASP A 10 -11.97 20.23 -18.21
CA ASP A 10 -11.97 18.77 -18.26
C ASP A 10 -10.51 18.28 -18.14
N VAL A 11 -10.26 17.43 -17.16
CA VAL A 11 -8.94 16.85 -16.91
C VAL A 11 -9.04 15.34 -16.99
N ASP A 12 -8.20 14.74 -17.83
CA ASP A 12 -8.01 13.29 -17.91
C ASP A 12 -6.98 12.87 -16.85
N VAL A 13 -7.44 12.24 -15.77
CA VAL A 13 -6.60 11.81 -14.64
C VAL A 13 -6.23 10.35 -14.82
N LYS A 14 -4.92 10.04 -14.85
CA LYS A 14 -4.42 8.68 -15.11
C LYS A 14 -3.92 7.93 -13.88
N ARG A 15 -3.32 8.64 -12.91
CA ARG A 15 -2.63 8.02 -11.78
C ARG A 15 -2.79 8.81 -10.50
N ILE A 16 -2.76 8.10 -9.38
CA ILE A 16 -2.70 8.67 -8.03
C ILE A 16 -1.35 8.28 -7.43
N LYS A 17 -0.58 9.27 -6.98
CA LYS A 17 0.62 9.06 -6.17
C LYS A 17 0.35 9.55 -4.77
N THR A 18 0.57 8.69 -3.78
CA THR A 18 0.30 9.02 -2.38
C THR A 18 1.39 8.48 -1.47
N CYS A 19 1.59 9.17 -0.36
CA CYS A 19 2.38 8.73 0.78
C CYS A 19 1.48 8.83 2.01
N ILE A 20 1.08 7.69 2.56
CA ILE A 20 0.12 7.58 3.67
C ILE A 20 0.91 7.20 4.91
N LYS A 21 0.87 8.03 5.96
CA LYS A 21 1.43 7.64 7.26
C LYS A 21 0.44 6.70 7.95
N VAL A 22 0.91 5.50 8.27
CA VAL A 22 0.23 4.62 9.22
C VAL A 22 0.86 4.84 10.59
N CYS A 23 0.04 5.04 11.62
CA CYS A 23 0.52 5.33 12.97
C CYS A 23 0.92 4.02 13.69
N ASP A 24 1.85 3.26 13.11
CA ASP A 24 2.35 1.97 13.62
C ASP A 24 1.21 0.96 13.80
N ARG A 25 0.21 1.04 12.91
CA ARG A 25 -1.01 0.22 12.94
C ARG A 25 -1.34 -0.36 11.58
N PHE A 26 -0.39 -1.09 11.04
CA PHE A 26 -0.63 -1.92 9.87
C PHE A 26 -1.40 -3.17 10.31
N THR A 27 -2.51 -3.43 9.62
CA THR A 27 -3.39 -4.58 9.84
C THR A 27 -3.64 -5.24 8.49
N ALA A 28 -3.48 -6.57 8.41
CA ALA A 28 -3.68 -7.33 7.19
C ALA A 28 -4.01 -8.80 7.45
N GLU A 29 -4.69 -9.43 6.50
CA GLU A 29 -4.86 -10.88 6.44
C GLU A 29 -3.98 -11.43 5.31
N VAL A 30 -3.12 -12.39 5.65
CA VAL A 30 -2.34 -13.15 4.68
C VAL A 30 -3.12 -14.42 4.37
N ILE A 31 -3.46 -14.62 3.10
CA ILE A 31 -4.35 -15.69 2.64
C ILE A 31 -3.57 -16.60 1.70
N ASP A 32 -3.68 -17.92 1.88
CA ASP A 32 -3.07 -18.92 1.00
C ASP A 32 -3.85 -19.14 -0.31
N SER A 33 -3.37 -20.05 -1.15
CA SER A 33 -4.02 -20.40 -2.43
C SER A 33 -5.36 -21.13 -2.27
N ASP A 34 -5.62 -21.72 -1.11
CA ASP A 34 -6.86 -22.44 -0.80
C ASP A 34 -7.91 -21.51 -0.16
N GLY A 35 -7.53 -20.24 0.10
CA GLY A 35 -8.40 -19.22 0.68
C GLY A 35 -8.39 -19.20 2.21
N ASN A 36 -7.48 -19.91 2.87
CA ASN A 36 -7.35 -19.88 4.32
C ASN A 36 -6.44 -18.75 4.78
N THR A 37 -6.79 -18.12 5.90
CA THR A 37 -5.92 -17.13 6.55
C THR A 37 -4.74 -17.86 7.20
N VAL A 38 -3.53 -17.60 6.72
CA VAL A 38 -2.28 -18.14 7.28
C VAL A 38 -1.69 -17.23 8.36
N ARG A 39 -1.99 -15.93 8.31
CA ARG A 39 -1.63 -14.97 9.36
C ARG A 39 -2.62 -13.81 9.39
N SER A 40 -3.00 -13.41 10.59
CA SER A 40 -3.66 -12.12 10.85
C SER A 40 -2.66 -11.20 11.52
N ILE A 41 -2.44 -10.04 10.92
CA ILE A 41 -1.53 -9.00 11.41
C ILE A 41 -2.41 -7.91 12.01
N GLU A 42 -2.19 -7.56 13.27
CA GLU A 42 -2.94 -6.54 13.99
C GLU A 42 -1.98 -5.55 14.67
N ASP A 43 -2.12 -4.26 14.38
CA ASP A 43 -1.35 -3.18 15.01
C ASP A 43 0.19 -3.35 14.91
N GLU A 44 0.71 -3.80 13.75
CA GLU A 44 2.15 -3.95 13.50
C GLU A 44 2.73 -2.84 12.59
N TYR A 45 4.04 -2.90 12.32
CA TYR A 45 4.69 -2.05 11.33
C TYR A 45 4.40 -2.49 9.89
N VAL A 46 4.47 -1.55 8.94
CA VAL A 46 4.37 -1.84 7.50
C VAL A 46 5.51 -2.78 7.08
N PRO A 47 5.20 -3.98 6.56
CA PRO A 47 6.20 -4.95 6.14
C PRO A 47 7.05 -4.46 4.96
N ASP A 48 8.32 -4.88 4.91
CA ASP A 48 9.30 -4.49 3.88
C ASP A 48 8.93 -4.94 2.45
N CYS A 49 7.94 -5.81 2.29
CA CYS A 49 7.41 -6.18 0.98
C CYS A 49 6.54 -5.09 0.35
N PHE A 50 6.06 -4.11 1.12
CA PHE A 50 5.30 -2.99 0.58
C PHE A 50 6.22 -1.99 -0.15
N PRO A 51 5.72 -1.27 -1.15
CA PRO A 51 6.54 -0.35 -1.92
C PRO A 51 6.82 0.95 -1.16
N GLY A 52 8.02 1.49 -1.36
CA GLY A 52 8.45 2.79 -0.82
C GLY A 52 9.70 2.69 0.05
N THR A 53 10.13 3.82 0.62
CA THR A 53 11.13 3.85 1.70
C THR A 53 10.40 4.21 2.99
N HIS A 54 9.76 3.21 3.59
CA HIS A 54 8.71 3.46 4.57
C HIS A 54 9.13 3.34 6.04
N TYR A 55 10.31 2.82 6.38
CA TYR A 55 10.79 2.64 7.77
C TYR A 55 9.74 2.03 8.73
N GLY A 56 8.78 1.25 8.19
CA GLY A 56 7.65 0.68 8.95
C GLY A 56 6.40 1.55 9.09
N ASP A 57 6.39 2.81 8.65
CA ASP A 57 5.38 3.81 9.04
C ASP A 57 4.61 4.44 7.87
N TYR A 58 4.97 4.12 6.64
CA TYR A 58 4.40 4.76 5.45
C TYR A 58 3.98 3.76 4.39
N LEU A 59 2.97 4.11 3.60
CA LEU A 59 2.62 3.42 2.37
C LEU A 59 2.79 4.40 1.21
N GLU A 60 3.75 4.13 0.34
CA GLU A 60 3.95 4.90 -0.89
C GLU A 60 3.34 4.14 -2.06
N LEU A 61 2.20 4.62 -2.58
CA LEU A 61 1.47 3.93 -3.63
C LEU A 61 1.44 4.79 -4.89
N ASP A 62 1.69 4.13 -6.02
CA ASP A 62 1.53 4.70 -7.35
C ASP A 62 0.47 3.88 -8.09
N ILE A 63 -0.76 4.39 -8.12
CA ILE A 63 -1.96 3.65 -8.51
C ILE A 63 -2.40 4.09 -9.90
N ASP A 64 -2.57 3.12 -10.80
CA ASP A 64 -3.22 3.31 -12.08
C ASP A 64 -4.74 3.41 -11.91
N ILE A 65 -5.36 4.48 -12.43
CA ILE A 65 -6.80 4.72 -12.23
C ILE A 65 -7.65 3.79 -13.09
N GLU A 66 -7.19 3.42 -14.28
CA GLU A 66 -7.96 2.59 -15.21
C GLU A 66 -8.04 1.14 -14.72
N THR A 67 -6.93 0.60 -14.24
CA THR A 67 -6.82 -0.81 -13.83
C THR A 67 -6.91 -1.04 -12.32
N GLY A 68 -6.68 0.00 -11.52
CA GLY A 68 -6.51 -0.11 -10.06
C GLY A 68 -5.17 -0.71 -9.63
N GLN A 69 -4.25 -0.99 -10.57
CA GLN A 69 -2.98 -1.64 -10.25
C GLN A 69 -2.04 -0.69 -9.49
N ILE A 70 -1.40 -1.21 -8.44
CA ILE A 70 -0.28 -0.55 -7.77
C ILE A 70 0.97 -0.76 -8.65
N LEU A 71 1.37 0.27 -9.39
CA LEU A 71 2.42 0.24 -10.40
C LEU A 71 3.84 0.15 -9.82
N ASN A 72 4.01 0.49 -8.55
CA ASN A 72 5.28 0.33 -7.83
C ASN A 72 5.34 -0.95 -6.98
N TRP A 73 4.32 -1.82 -7.02
CA TRP A 73 4.37 -3.13 -6.38
C TRP A 73 5.43 -4.01 -7.04
N LYS A 74 6.37 -4.53 -6.25
CA LYS A 74 7.38 -5.47 -6.71
C LYS A 74 7.07 -6.83 -6.12
N LYS A 75 7.31 -7.89 -6.91
CA LYS A 75 7.20 -9.25 -6.39
C LYS A 75 8.10 -9.40 -5.15
N PRO A 76 7.56 -9.78 -3.99
CA PRO A 76 8.35 -9.93 -2.78
C PRO A 76 9.31 -11.12 -2.90
N THR A 77 10.45 -11.00 -2.22
CA THR A 77 11.42 -12.09 -2.08
C THR A 77 10.91 -13.14 -1.07
N PRO A 78 11.43 -14.38 -1.10
CA PRO A 78 11.10 -15.37 -0.07
C PRO A 78 11.36 -14.87 1.35
N GLU A 79 12.45 -14.15 1.58
CA GLU A 79 12.81 -13.58 2.88
C GLU A 79 11.77 -12.56 3.37
N GLN A 80 11.32 -11.65 2.51
CA GLN A 80 10.27 -10.68 2.86
C GLN A 80 8.91 -11.35 3.11
N LEU A 81 8.62 -12.44 2.40
CA LEU A 81 7.41 -13.24 2.66
C LEU A 81 7.50 -13.98 3.99
N SER A 82 8.66 -14.57 4.32
CA SER A 82 8.91 -15.19 5.63
C SER A 82 8.76 -14.19 6.78
N GLN A 83 9.28 -12.97 6.63
CA GLN A 83 9.07 -11.87 7.59
C GLN A 83 7.58 -11.51 7.74
N LEU A 84 6.86 -11.41 6.61
CA LEU A 84 5.42 -11.15 6.62
C LEU A 84 4.63 -12.29 7.28
N LEU A 85 5.09 -13.53 7.18
CA LEU A 85 4.46 -14.69 7.81
C LEU A 85 4.82 -14.83 9.30
N GLY A 86 5.78 -14.05 9.79
CA GLY A 86 6.18 -14.04 11.19
C GLY A 86 6.94 -15.28 11.61
N GLU A 87 7.96 -15.71 10.84
CA GLU A 87 8.89 -16.76 11.32
C GLU A 87 9.37 -16.41 12.73
N GLU A 88 9.07 -17.29 13.70
CA GLU A 88 9.51 -17.21 15.09
C GLU A 88 11.05 -17.24 15.13
N GLY A 89 11.66 -16.05 15.18
CA GLY A 89 13.06 -15.89 15.53
C GLY A 89 13.22 -16.00 17.06
N GLU A 90 13.62 -17.20 17.49
CA GLU A 90 14.08 -17.65 18.83
C GLU A 90 13.09 -17.69 20.00
#